data_AF-A0A7Z0B8X2-F1
#
_entry.id   AF-A0A7Z0B8X2-F1
#
_cell.length_a   1.000
_cell.length_b   1.000
_cell.length_c   1.000
_cell.angle_alpha   90.00
_cell.angle_beta   90.00
_cell.angle_gamma   90.00
#
_symmetry.space_group_name_H-M   'P 1'
#
loop_
_entity.id
_entity.type
_entity.pdbx_description
1 polymer ?
#
loop_
_entity_poly.entity_id
_entity_poly.type
_entity_poly.pdbx_seq_one_letter_code
_entity_poly.pdbx_strand_id
1 'polypeptide(L)'
;MELMGVIGALEALKRPCKAVVHTDSQYVQKGISEWIHGWKKKGWITAAKQPVKNADLWKRLDALVAQHEIEWRWVRGHNGHPENERADQLANRGVASLTQA
;
A
#
# COMPACT_ATOMS: atom_id res chain seq x y z
N MET A 1 5.99 1.51 -6.23
CA MET A 1 4.77 1.04 -6.93
C MET A 1 3.78 0.40 -5.98
N GLU A 2 4.20 -0.53 -5.12
CA GLU A 2 3.32 -1.30 -4.23
C GLU A 2 2.33 -0.45 -3.40
N LEU A 3 2.80 0.61 -2.73
CA LEU A 3 1.94 1.58 -2.02
C LEU A 3 0.85 2.18 -2.92
N MET A 4 1.23 2.57 -4.14
CA MET A 4 0.32 3.20 -5.09
C MET A 4 -0.72 2.22 -5.61
N GLY A 5 -0.36 0.93 -5.76
CA GLY A 5 -1.31 -0.12 -6.12
C GLY A 5 -2.43 -0.25 -5.08
N VAL A 6 -2.06 -0.26 -3.80
CA VAL A 6 -3.06 -0.33 -2.71
C VAL A 6 -3.88 0.96 -2.59
N ILE A 7 -3.23 2.13 -2.69
CA ILE A 7 -3.93 3.42 -2.68
C ILE A 7 -4.96 3.47 -3.82
N GLY A 8 -4.55 3.15 -5.05
CA GLY A 8 -5.45 3.17 -6.20
C GLY A 8 -6.62 2.19 -6.06
N ALA A 9 -6.38 1.01 -5.49
CA ALA A 9 -7.44 0.05 -5.22
C ALA A 9 -8.46 0.57 -4.21
N LEU A 10 -8.01 1.23 -3.13
CA LEU A 10 -8.90 1.80 -2.12
C LEU A 10 -9.63 3.05 -2.64
N GLU A 11 -8.98 3.89 -3.44
CA GLU A 11 -9.62 5.08 -4.04
C GLU A 11 -10.72 4.74 -5.04
N ALA A 12 -10.64 3.56 -5.65
CA ALA A 12 -11.70 3.07 -6.53
C ALA A 12 -13.00 2.74 -5.75
N LEU A 13 -12.92 2.58 -4.42
CA LEU A 13 -14.09 2.32 -3.58
C LEU A 13 -14.89 3.61 -3.36
N LYS A 14 -16.13 3.64 -3.87
CA LYS A 14 -16.99 4.84 -3.85
C LYS A 14 -17.76 5.06 -2.54
N ARG A 15 -17.60 4.15 -1.57
CA ARG A 15 -18.33 4.16 -0.30
C ARG A 15 -17.54 3.40 0.78
N PRO A 16 -17.82 3.63 2.08
CA PRO A 16 -17.30 2.79 3.15
C PRO A 16 -17.63 1.31 2.91
N CYS A 17 -16.62 0.45 2.98
CA CYS A 17 -16.71 -0.98 2.68
C CYS A 17 -15.89 -1.78 3.70
N LYS A 18 -16.27 -3.04 3.89
CA LYS A 18 -15.38 -4.05 4.46
C LYS A 18 -14.60 -4.69 3.31
N ALA A 19 -13.28 -4.73 3.40
CA ALA A 19 -12.44 -5.29 2.36
C ALA A 19 -11.24 -6.04 2.95
N VAL A 20 -10.75 -7.03 2.21
CA VAL A 20 -9.53 -7.77 2.54
C VAL A 20 -8.46 -7.42 1.51
N VAL A 21 -7.38 -6.79 1.96
CA VAL A 21 -6.23 -6.47 1.10
C VAL A 21 -5.21 -7.59 1.23
N HIS A 22 -4.97 -8.28 0.12
CA HIS A 22 -3.86 -9.23 0.00
C HIS A 22 -2.66 -8.51 -0.59
N THR A 23 -1.50 -8.61 0.06
CA THR A 23 -0.26 -8.02 -0.44
C THR A 23 0.91 -8.93 -0.11
N ASP A 24 1.84 -9.08 -1.04
CA ASP A 24 3.13 -9.73 -0.80
C ASP A 24 4.22 -8.76 -0.36
N SER A 25 3.95 -7.45 -0.46
CA SER A 25 4.84 -6.40 0.00
C SER A 25 4.99 -6.43 1.52
N GLN A 26 6.16 -6.88 1.97
CA GLN A 26 6.54 -6.72 3.37
C GLN A 26 6.61 -5.25 3.78
N TYR A 27 6.91 -4.35 2.84
CA TYR A 27 6.97 -2.91 3.11
C TYR A 27 5.59 -2.34 3.42
N VAL A 28 4.56 -2.70 2.64
CA VAL A 28 3.17 -2.32 2.92
C VAL A 28 2.69 -2.99 4.21
N GLN A 29 2.90 -4.31 4.34
CA GLN A 29 2.46 -5.07 5.51
C GLN A 29 3.03 -4.50 6.82
N LYS A 30 4.36 -4.36 6.94
CA LYS A 30 4.97 -3.84 8.16
C LYS A 30 4.66 -2.35 8.37
N GLY A 31 4.57 -1.60 7.28
CA GLY A 31 4.22 -0.19 7.38
C GLY A 31 2.84 0.03 7.99
N ILE A 32 1.83 -0.72 7.57
CA ILE A 32 0.47 -0.60 8.13
C ILE A 32 0.34 -1.24 9.51
N SER A 33 0.95 -2.41 9.75
CA SER A 33 0.77 -3.13 11.01
C SER A 33 1.63 -2.59 12.16
N GLU A 34 2.83 -2.09 11.87
CA GLU A 34 3.81 -1.72 12.90
C GLU A 34 4.15 -0.23 12.88
N TRP A 35 4.54 0.31 11.72
CA TRP A 35 5.26 1.60 11.69
C TRP A 35 4.35 2.82 11.70
N ILE A 36 3.19 2.75 11.03
CA ILE A 36 2.30 3.90 10.81
C ILE A 36 1.86 4.56 12.11
N HIS A 37 1.58 3.76 13.15
CA HIS A 37 1.20 4.26 14.48
C HIS A 37 2.31 5.12 15.10
N GLY A 38 3.56 4.67 14.98
CA GLY A 38 4.74 5.40 15.46
C GLY A 38 4.99 6.67 14.64
N TRP A 39 4.85 6.59 13.32
CA TRP A 39 5.02 7.75 12.44
C TRP A 39 3.98 8.83 12.70
N LYS A 40 2.70 8.48 12.86
CA LYS A 40 1.63 9.42 13.20
C LYS A 40 1.92 10.15 14.51
N LYS A 41 2.32 9.42 15.56
CA LYS A 41 2.69 10.00 16.86
C LYS A 41 3.88 10.96 16.77
N LYS A 42 4.82 10.69 15.86
CA LYS A 42 6.03 11.51 15.66
C LYS A 42 5.87 12.55 14.55
N GLY A 43 4.64 12.84 14.10
CA GLY A 43 4.38 13.85 13.07
C GLY A 43 5.01 13.52 11.71
N TRP A 44 5.16 12.23 11.39
CA TRP A 44 5.78 11.72 10.16
C TRP A 44 7.27 12.02 10.01
N ILE A 45 7.97 12.09 11.14
CA ILE A 45 9.41 12.32 11.22
C ILE A 45 10.10 11.09 11.82
N THR A 46 11.25 10.72 11.25
CA THR A 46 12.11 9.61 11.70
C THR A 46 12.94 10.01 12.93
N ALA A 47 13.59 9.04 13.58
CA ALA A 47 14.50 9.33 14.70
C ALA A 47 15.67 10.26 14.31
N ALA A 48 16.08 10.24 13.03
CA ALA A 48 17.10 11.12 12.48
C ALA A 48 16.58 12.54 12.14
N LYS A 49 15.37 12.90 12.59
CA LYS A 49 14.68 14.18 12.27
C LYS A 49 14.42 14.41 10.78
N GLN A 50 14.47 13.37 9.97
CA GLN A 50 14.14 13.43 8.55
C GLN A 50 12.69 12.99 8.30
N PRO A 51 12.01 13.51 7.25
CA PRO A 51 10.71 13.00 6.84
C PRO A 51 10.74 11.49 6.61
N VAL A 52 9.66 10.81 7.00
CA VAL A 52 9.47 9.39 6.66
C VAL A 52 9.48 9.24 5.14
N LYS A 53 10.19 8.23 4.63
CA LYS A 53 10.21 7.92 3.19
C LYS A 53 8.78 7.65 2.70
N ASN A 54 8.37 8.32 1.61
CA ASN A 54 7.01 8.27 1.06
C ASN A 54 5.91 8.72 2.06
N ALA A 55 6.21 9.67 2.96
CA ALA A 55 5.24 10.14 3.96
C ALA A 55 3.94 10.66 3.35
N ASP A 56 4.00 11.27 2.18
CA ASP A 56 2.85 11.71 1.39
C ASP A 56 1.93 10.54 1.03
N LEU A 57 2.48 9.44 0.51
CA LEU A 57 1.71 8.24 0.16
C LEU A 57 1.15 7.55 1.39
N TRP A 58 1.92 7.46 2.47
CA TRP A 58 1.45 6.86 3.71
C TRP A 58 0.32 7.65 4.37
N LYS A 59 0.39 8.99 4.35
CA LYS A 59 -0.72 9.84 4.83
C LYS A 59 -1.98 9.63 4.00
N ARG A 60 -1.83 9.52 2.67
CA ARG A 60 -2.94 9.24 1.77
C ARG A 60 -3.56 7.87 2.04
N LEU A 61 -2.73 6.84 2.20
CA LEU A 61 -3.19 5.50 2.56
C LEU A 61 -3.88 5.47 3.93
N ASP A 62 -3.32 6.13 4.95
CA ASP A 62 -3.91 6.23 6.30
C ASP A 62 -5.33 6.82 6.25
N ALA A 63 -5.52 7.88 5.45
CA ALA A 63 -6.82 8.53 5.27
C ALA A 63 -7.84 7.62 4.57
N LEU A 64 -7.41 6.80 3.62
CA LEU A 64 -8.28 5.84 2.93
C LEU A 64 -8.65 4.66 3.82
N VAL A 65 -7.67 4.12 4.56
CA VAL A 65 -7.89 3.04 5.52
C VAL A 65 -8.85 3.47 6.63
N ALA A 66 -8.80 4.72 7.08
CA ALA A 66 -9.73 5.24 8.07
C ALA A 66 -11.20 5.31 7.60
N GLN A 67 -11.45 5.28 6.28
CA GLN A 67 -12.80 5.31 5.69
C GLN A 67 -13.41 3.92 5.50
N HIS A 68 -12.63 2.86 5.69
CA HIS A 68 -13.00 1.49 5.37
C HIS A 68 -12.64 0.55 6.53
N GLU A 69 -13.30 -0.61 6.59
CA GLU A 69 -12.90 -1.69 7.50
C GLU A 69 -11.99 -2.64 6.71
N ILE A 70 -10.68 -2.47 6.87
CA ILE A 70 -9.69 -3.21 6.08
C ILE A 70 -9.05 -4.31 6.92
N GLU A 71 -9.20 -5.55 6.47
CA GLU A 71 -8.38 -6.68 6.93
C GLU A 71 -7.15 -6.82 6.02
N TRP A 72 -5.97 -6.93 6.63
CA TRP A 72 -4.70 -7.05 5.91
C TRP A 72 -4.19 -8.49 5.96
N ARG A 73 -3.94 -9.07 4.79
CA ARG A 73 -3.37 -10.41 4.66
C ARG A 73 -2.08 -10.35 3.88
N TRP A 74 -0.98 -10.67 4.57
CA TRP A 74 0.29 -10.87 3.90
C TRP A 74 0.29 -12.25 3.24
N VAL A 75 0.56 -12.27 1.94
CA VAL A 75 0.76 -13.51 1.18
C VAL A 75 2.23 -13.61 0.80
N ARG A 76 2.77 -14.82 0.74
CA ARG A 76 4.13 -15.01 0.24
C ARG A 76 4.11 -14.84 -1.29
N GLY A 77 4.92 -13.92 -1.82
CA GLY A 77 5.07 -13.73 -3.27
C GLY A 77 5.47 -15.04 -3.98
N HIS A 78 4.97 -15.24 -5.20
CA HIS A 78 5.18 -16.43 -6.05
C HIS A 78 4.59 -17.76 -5.56
N ASN A 79 3.54 -17.74 -4.73
CA ASN A 79 2.93 -18.97 -4.21
C ASN A 79 1.54 -19.30 -4.81
N GLY A 80 1.31 -19.00 -6.09
CA GLY A 80 0.12 -19.44 -6.81
C GLY A 80 -1.17 -18.70 -6.46
N HIS A 81 -1.10 -17.42 -6.10
CA HIS A 81 -2.27 -16.54 -6.00
C HIS A 81 -2.49 -15.86 -7.36
N PRO A 82 -3.45 -16.32 -8.20
CA PRO A 82 -3.59 -15.85 -9.57
C PRO A 82 -3.90 -14.35 -9.63
N GLU A 83 -4.60 -13.81 -8.63
CA GLU A 83 -4.90 -12.38 -8.54
C GLU A 83 -3.66 -11.54 -8.26
N ASN A 84 -2.75 -12.02 -7.40
CA ASN A 84 -1.49 -11.33 -7.08
C ASN A 84 -0.55 -11.36 -8.28
N GLU A 85 -0.42 -12.51 -8.95
CA GLU A 85 0.37 -12.63 -10.18
C GLU A 85 -0.17 -11.72 -11.29
N ARG A 86 -1.49 -11.61 -11.41
CA ARG A 86 -2.12 -10.69 -12.37
C ARG A 86 -1.86 -9.23 -11.99
N ALA A 87 -1.88 -8.88 -10.71
CA ALA A 87 -1.53 -7.53 -10.25
C ALA A 87 -0.08 -7.16 -10.58
N ASP A 88 0.87 -8.09 -10.37
CA ASP A 88 2.28 -7.91 -10.74
C ASP A 88 2.46 -7.70 -12.24
N GLN A 89 1.77 -8.50 -13.06
CA GLN A 89 1.79 -8.33 -14.51
C GLN A 89 1.25 -6.96 -14.94
N LEU A 90 0.18 -6.47 -14.33
CA LEU A 90 -0.37 -5.14 -14.60
C LEU A 90 0.59 -4.03 -14.19
N ALA A 91 1.23 -4.16 -13.03
CA ALA A 91 2.25 -3.20 -12.57
C ALA A 91 3.44 -3.15 -13.55
N ASN A 92 3.94 -4.31 -13.98
CA ASN A 92 5.05 -4.41 -14.94
C ASN A 92 4.71 -3.81 -16.31
N ARG A 93 3.48 -4.01 -16.80
CA ARG A 93 2.98 -3.36 -18.03
C ARG A 93 2.97 -1.83 -17.89
N GLY A 94 2.55 -1.31 -16.74
CA GLY A 94 2.57 0.12 -16.46
C GLY A 94 3.98 0.72 -16.56
N VAL A 95 4.98 0.06 -15.97
CA VAL A 95 6.39 0.49 -16.10
C VAL A 95 6.85 0.48 -17.55
N ALA A 96 6.59 -0.61 -18.29
CA ALA A 96 7.01 -0.74 -19.67
C ALA A 96 6.43 0.37 -20.58
N SER A 97 5.19 0.80 -20.32
CA SER A 97 4.57 1.91 -21.07
C SER A 97 5.24 3.27 -20.86
N LEU A 98 5.87 3.50 -19.69
CA LEU A 98 6.63 4.72 -19.40
C LEU A 98 8.02 4.72 -20.03
N THR A 99 8.53 3.55 -20.42
CA THR A 99 9.86 3.42 -21.03
C THR A 99 9.81 3.54 -22.56
N GLN A 100 8.61 3.51 -23.14
CA GLN A 100 8.37 3.63 -24.59
C GLN A 100 7.80 4.99 -25.01
N ALA A 101 7.63 5.92 -24.07
CA ALA A 101 7.18 7.30 -24.30
C ALA A 101 8.36 8.28 -24.16
#